data_AF-A0A955P7P3-F1
#
_entry.id   AF-A0A955P7P3-F1
#
_cell.length_a   1.000
_cell.length_b   1.000
_cell.length_c   1.000
_cell.angle_alpha   90.00
_cell.angle_beta   90.00
_cell.angle_gamma   90.00
#
_symmetry.space_group_name_H-M   'P 1'
#
loop_
_entity.id
_entity.type
_entity.pdbx_description
1 polymer ?
#
loop_
_entity_poly.entity_id
_entity_poly.type
_entity_poly.pdbx_seq_one_letter_code
_entity_poly.pdbx_strand_id
1 'polypeptide(L)'
;LGSATITAASVDEGSTDNCGIASIVVSTTTFTCADVGIHEVTLTVTDLSGNIAQCTSTVEVLDLIPPTIEAPSLDSIIADMSGNAILPDYIAGVVATDNCESASPLVVVQSPIPGATLGVGNTTVTFMTADSSGNIGEATAILTVFDSSVTLTPTPTFTQTPSDSETPTVTPTTDYDVAPDPADGVINVLDLLEWYGRIEEGSPTEILFDFSRFWQ
;
A
#
# COMPACT_ATOMS: atom_id res chain seq x y z
N LEU A 1 22.26 3.35 7.84
CA LEU A 1 22.98 4.62 8.07
C LEU A 1 23.63 5.04 6.76
N GLY A 2 23.34 6.26 6.31
CA GLY A 2 23.90 6.86 5.11
C GLY A 2 25.38 7.20 5.28
N SER A 3 26.11 7.13 4.17
CA SER A 3 27.52 7.52 4.10
C SER A 3 27.85 8.10 2.72
N ALA A 4 28.67 9.13 2.70
CA ALA A 4 29.25 9.69 1.48
C ALA A 4 30.77 9.61 1.55
N THR A 5 31.43 9.51 0.39
CA THR A 5 32.89 9.50 0.32
C THR A 5 33.41 10.45 -0.73
N ILE A 6 34.49 11.15 -0.40
CA ILE A 6 35.24 11.96 -1.36
C ILE A 6 36.62 11.34 -1.60
N THR A 7 37.24 11.72 -2.71
CA THR A 7 38.62 11.36 -3.02
C THR A 7 39.49 12.61 -3.06
N ALA A 8 40.81 12.44 -2.97
CA ALA A 8 41.71 13.57 -3.19
C ALA A 8 41.46 14.25 -4.55
N ALA A 9 41.15 13.47 -5.59
CA ALA A 9 40.84 13.98 -6.93
C ALA A 9 39.56 14.84 -7.00
N SER A 10 38.58 14.63 -6.10
CA SER A 10 37.38 15.49 -6.05
C SER A 10 37.63 16.86 -5.42
N VAL A 11 38.77 17.05 -4.76
CA VAL A 11 39.17 18.30 -4.10
C VAL A 11 40.36 18.95 -4.83
N ASP A 12 41.17 18.15 -5.51
CA ASP A 12 42.32 18.61 -6.27
C ASP A 12 41.90 19.37 -7.54
N GLU A 13 42.13 20.68 -7.55
CA GLU A 13 41.85 21.59 -8.66
C GLU A 13 43.02 21.67 -9.67
N GLY A 14 43.76 20.57 -9.83
CA GLY A 14 44.86 20.46 -10.78
C GLY A 14 46.22 20.85 -10.21
N SER A 15 46.60 20.27 -9.07
CA SER A 15 47.94 20.39 -8.52
C SER A 15 49.01 19.99 -9.55
N THR A 16 50.07 20.79 -9.67
CA THR A 16 51.18 20.54 -10.59
C THR A 16 52.51 20.74 -9.90
N ASP A 17 53.52 19.99 -10.34
CA ASP A 17 54.91 20.13 -9.92
C ASP A 17 55.84 19.87 -11.11
N ASN A 18 57.01 20.51 -11.15
CA ASN A 18 57.97 20.38 -12.25
C ASN A 18 58.82 19.09 -12.16
N CYS A 19 58.93 18.49 -10.98
CA CYS A 19 59.61 17.23 -10.71
C CYS A 19 58.64 16.04 -10.66
N GLY A 20 57.35 16.31 -10.48
CA GLY A 20 56.28 15.33 -10.44
C GLY A 20 55.75 15.12 -9.01
N ILE A 21 54.47 14.79 -8.92
CA ILE A 21 53.77 14.60 -7.64
C ILE A 21 53.92 13.15 -7.17
N ALA A 22 54.34 12.97 -5.92
CA ALA A 22 54.44 11.67 -5.27
C ALA A 22 53.09 11.21 -4.68
N SER A 23 52.36 12.11 -4.02
CA SER A 23 51.06 11.80 -3.42
C SER A 23 50.17 13.03 -3.29
N ILE A 24 48.85 12.78 -3.32
CA ILE A 24 47.80 13.75 -3.01
C ILE A 24 46.83 13.07 -2.05
N VAL A 25 46.63 13.67 -0.88
CA VAL A 25 45.75 13.13 0.16
C VAL A 25 44.84 14.23 0.71
N VAL A 26 43.63 13.87 1.13
CA VAL A 26 42.68 14.78 1.78
C VAL A 26 42.44 14.33 3.22
N SER A 27 42.30 15.29 4.14
CA SER A 27 42.21 15.03 5.59
C SER A 27 41.02 14.18 6.01
N THR A 28 39.90 14.28 5.30
CA THR A 28 38.66 13.55 5.55
C THR A 28 38.13 13.02 4.23
N THR A 29 37.86 11.72 4.16
CA THR A 29 37.37 11.06 2.94
C THR A 29 35.99 10.43 3.10
N THR A 30 35.49 10.33 4.32
CA THR A 30 34.22 9.66 4.64
C THR A 30 33.37 10.57 5.50
N PHE A 31 32.11 10.75 5.12
CA PHE A 31 31.11 11.52 5.82
C PHE A 31 29.90 10.63 6.11
N THR A 32 29.26 10.89 7.23
CA THR A 32 28.06 10.21 7.70
C THR A 32 26.91 11.20 7.85
N CYS A 33 25.74 10.72 8.24
CA CYS A 33 24.60 11.58 8.54
C CYS A 33 24.85 12.54 9.72
N ALA A 34 25.83 12.25 10.60
CA ALA A 34 26.24 13.20 11.63
C ALA A 34 27.02 14.40 11.07
N ASP A 35 27.49 14.29 9.82
CA ASP A 35 28.31 15.29 9.14
C ASP A 35 27.49 16.12 8.14
N VAL A 36 26.16 16.08 8.15
CA VAL A 36 25.35 16.98 7.31
C VAL A 36 25.67 18.43 7.63
N GLY A 37 25.97 19.24 6.60
CA GLY A 37 26.43 20.62 6.72
C GLY A 37 27.80 20.86 6.08
N ILE A 38 28.42 21.99 6.43
CA ILE A 38 29.67 22.45 5.83
C ILE A 38 30.86 22.01 6.70
N HIS A 39 31.87 21.42 6.05
CA HIS A 39 33.13 21.00 6.65
C HIS A 39 34.32 21.53 5.88
N GLU A 40 35.40 21.87 6.58
CA GLU A 40 36.68 22.16 5.95
C GLU A 40 37.52 20.88 5.87
N VAL A 41 38.09 20.62 4.69
CA VAL A 41 39.05 19.55 4.46
C VAL A 41 40.37 20.12 3.94
N THR A 42 41.47 19.49 4.31
CA THR A 42 42.81 19.91 3.89
C THR A 42 43.35 18.94 2.85
N LEU A 43 43.66 19.44 1.66
CA LEU A 43 44.42 18.73 0.65
C LEU A 43 45.91 18.89 0.95
N THR A 44 46.66 17.78 0.97
CA THR A 44 48.11 17.76 1.13
C THR A 44 48.74 17.09 -0.09
N VAL A 45 49.61 17.82 -0.78
CA VAL A 45 50.36 17.37 -1.95
C VAL A 45 51.82 17.22 -1.55
N THR A 46 52.42 16.06 -1.86
CA THR A 46 53.85 15.82 -1.65
C THR A 46 54.52 15.53 -2.99
N ASP A 47 55.62 16.20 -3.30
CA ASP A 47 56.40 15.94 -4.52
C ASP A 47 57.40 14.78 -4.32
N LEU A 48 58.08 14.35 -5.40
CA LEU A 48 59.10 13.29 -5.34
C LEU A 48 60.35 13.66 -4.52
N SER A 49 60.57 14.94 -4.24
CA SER A 49 61.67 15.44 -3.43
C SER A 49 61.32 15.57 -1.94
N GLY A 50 60.06 15.32 -1.57
CA GLY A 50 59.55 15.43 -0.21
C GLY A 50 59.07 16.83 0.18
N ASN A 51 58.93 17.77 -0.76
CA ASN A 51 58.30 19.06 -0.50
C ASN A 51 56.78 18.88 -0.32
N ILE A 52 56.20 19.63 0.60
CA ILE A 52 54.78 19.52 0.96
C ILE A 52 54.08 20.87 0.72
N ALA A 53 52.95 20.82 0.01
CA ALA A 53 52.02 21.93 -0.12
C ALA A 53 50.65 21.54 0.45
N GLN A 54 49.97 22.51 1.06
CA GLN A 54 48.64 22.30 1.64
C GLN A 54 47.68 23.42 1.23
N CYS A 55 46.42 23.06 0.97
CA CYS A 55 45.32 24.00 0.80
C CYS A 55 44.06 23.47 1.49
N THR A 56 43.17 24.37 1.88
CA THR A 56 41.88 24.05 2.49
C THR A 56 40.76 24.21 1.47
N SER A 57 39.79 23.32 1.52
CA SER A 57 38.59 23.35 0.70
C SER A 57 37.36 23.10 1.56
N THR A 58 36.24 23.71 1.18
CA THR A 58 34.95 23.51 1.84
C THR A 58 34.18 22.38 1.16
N VAL A 59 33.73 21.41 1.94
CA VAL A 59 32.85 20.31 1.49
C VAL A 59 31.50 20.51 2.17
N GLU A 60 30.44 20.56 1.37
CA GLU A 60 29.07 20.57 1.87
C GLU A 60 28.49 19.15 1.74
N VAL A 61 28.11 18.58 2.87
CA VAL A 61 27.44 17.29 2.95
C VAL A 61 25.95 17.55 3.02
N LEU A 62 25.23 17.04 2.02
CA LEU A 62 23.78 17.15 1.92
C LEU A 62 23.16 15.78 2.11
N ASP A 63 22.01 15.77 2.76
CA ASP A 63 21.11 14.63 2.77
C ASP A 63 19.92 14.92 1.85
N LEU A 64 19.82 14.11 0.80
CA LEU A 64 18.90 14.29 -0.31
C LEU A 64 17.96 13.08 -0.48
N ILE A 65 18.04 12.11 0.43
CA ILE A 65 17.29 10.86 0.31
C ILE A 65 16.04 11.00 1.16
N PRO A 66 14.84 10.91 0.58
CA PRO A 66 13.62 10.98 1.36
C PRO A 66 13.43 9.73 2.24
N PRO A 67 12.71 9.87 3.36
CA PRO A 67 12.28 8.73 4.15
C PRO A 67 11.44 7.73 3.35
N THR A 68 11.60 6.45 3.67
CA THR A 68 10.76 5.37 3.17
C THR A 68 9.65 5.08 4.17
N ILE A 69 8.40 4.99 3.67
CA ILE A 69 7.22 4.66 4.48
C ILE A 69 6.64 3.32 4.04
N GLU A 70 6.46 2.40 4.98
CA GLU A 70 5.62 1.22 4.85
C GLU A 70 4.25 1.53 5.46
N ALA A 71 3.24 1.68 4.61
CA ALA A 71 1.87 1.97 5.03
C ALA A 71 1.23 0.73 5.69
N PRO A 72 0.41 0.90 6.74
CA PRO A 72 -0.30 -0.20 7.36
C PRO A 72 -1.36 -0.78 6.43
N SER A 73 -1.70 -2.05 6.65
CA SER A 73 -2.95 -2.62 6.14
C SER A 73 -4.14 -1.97 6.85
N LEU A 74 -5.14 -1.53 6.08
CA LEU A 74 -6.34 -0.92 6.62
C LEU A 74 -7.51 -1.92 6.59
N ASP A 75 -8.06 -2.21 7.76
CA ASP A 75 -9.29 -2.99 7.86
C ASP A 75 -10.49 -2.16 7.40
N SER A 76 -11.43 -2.80 6.70
CA SER A 76 -12.66 -2.16 6.29
C SER A 76 -13.52 -1.75 7.49
N ILE A 77 -14.23 -0.64 7.37
CA ILE A 77 -15.16 -0.15 8.40
C ILE A 77 -16.60 -0.11 7.87
N ILE A 78 -17.56 -0.14 8.79
CA ILE A 78 -18.98 -0.14 8.48
C ILE A 78 -19.54 1.28 8.67
N ALA A 79 -20.30 1.76 7.70
CA ALA A 79 -21.05 3.01 7.77
C ALA A 79 -22.26 2.90 8.70
N ASP A 80 -22.64 4.04 9.31
CA ASP A 80 -23.86 4.21 10.08
C ASP A 80 -25.12 4.22 9.18
N MET A 81 -26.29 4.36 9.80
CA MET A 81 -27.58 4.41 9.08
C MET A 81 -27.73 5.60 8.13
N SER A 82 -26.83 6.59 8.21
CA SER A 82 -26.78 7.75 7.31
C SER A 82 -25.73 7.59 6.21
N GLY A 83 -25.07 6.43 6.11
CA GLY A 83 -24.01 6.15 5.13
C GLY A 83 -22.65 6.76 5.48
N ASN A 84 -22.42 7.10 6.75
CA ASN A 84 -21.19 7.74 7.21
C ASN A 84 -20.37 6.84 8.12
N ALA A 85 -19.04 6.93 8.04
CA ALA A 85 -18.11 6.31 8.97
C ALA A 85 -17.08 7.33 9.48
N ILE A 86 -16.45 7.07 10.62
CA ILE A 86 -15.39 7.92 11.15
C ILE A 86 -14.03 7.29 10.82
N LEU A 87 -13.14 8.06 10.20
CA LEU A 87 -11.78 7.65 9.87
C LEU A 87 -10.95 7.43 11.15
N PRO A 88 -10.41 6.21 11.39
CA PRO A 88 -9.51 5.96 12.50
C PRO A 88 -8.14 6.63 12.34
N ASP A 89 -7.36 6.61 13.43
CA ASP A 89 -5.93 6.95 13.41
C ASP A 89 -5.11 5.69 13.12
N TYR A 90 -4.40 5.67 12.00
CA TYR A 90 -3.56 4.55 11.57
C TYR A 90 -2.07 4.80 11.78
N ILE A 91 -1.66 5.95 12.36
CA ILE A 91 -0.23 6.30 12.52
C ILE A 91 0.54 5.24 13.30
N ALA A 92 -0.09 4.60 14.29
CA ALA A 92 0.56 3.56 15.10
C ALA A 92 0.98 2.31 14.32
N GLY A 93 0.37 2.06 13.15
CA GLY A 93 0.71 0.95 12.26
C GLY A 93 1.71 1.30 11.16
N VAL A 94 2.11 2.57 11.04
CA VAL A 94 3.05 3.04 10.01
C VAL A 94 4.48 2.75 10.47
N VAL A 95 5.29 2.20 9.57
CA VAL A 95 6.74 2.10 9.76
C VAL A 95 7.40 3.08 8.80
N ALA A 96 8.11 4.07 9.36
CA ALA A 96 8.90 5.02 8.59
C ALA A 96 10.38 4.86 8.95
N THR A 97 11.23 4.77 7.94
CA THR A 97 12.68 4.63 8.10
C THR A 97 13.41 5.57 7.16
N ASP A 98 14.57 6.05 7.60
CA ASP A 98 15.42 6.90 6.79
C ASP A 98 16.89 6.50 6.97
N ASN A 99 17.74 6.78 5.98
CA ASN A 99 19.17 6.45 6.04
C ASN A 99 19.93 7.35 7.02
N CYS A 100 19.43 8.56 7.30
CA CYS A 100 20.03 9.56 8.18
C CYS A 100 19.25 9.84 9.48
N GLU A 101 18.00 9.40 9.60
CA GLU A 101 17.19 9.54 10.81
C GLU A 101 17.07 8.21 11.59
N SER A 102 18.14 7.80 12.30
CA SER A 102 18.13 6.55 13.11
C SER A 102 18.01 6.76 14.62
N ALA A 103 18.11 8.00 15.10
CA ALA A 103 18.15 8.32 16.53
C ALA A 103 16.79 8.75 17.10
N SER A 104 15.83 9.13 16.24
CA SER A 104 14.47 9.52 16.64
C SER A 104 13.47 8.88 15.69
N PRO A 105 12.32 8.38 16.17
CA PRO A 105 11.25 7.99 15.28
C PRO A 105 10.81 9.22 14.47
N LEU A 106 10.73 9.04 13.16
CA LEU A 106 10.19 10.00 12.23
C LEU A 106 8.73 10.33 12.60
N VAL A 107 8.34 11.60 12.46
CA VAL A 107 6.97 12.04 12.75
C VAL A 107 6.11 11.86 11.51
N VAL A 108 5.21 10.87 11.57
CA VAL A 108 4.26 10.60 10.49
C VAL A 108 2.97 11.40 10.70
N VAL A 109 2.44 11.95 9.61
CA VAL A 109 1.11 12.56 9.56
C VAL A 109 0.21 11.79 8.61
N GLN A 110 -1.08 11.72 8.92
CA GLN A 110 -2.12 11.08 8.12
C GLN A 110 -3.04 12.11 7.47
N SER A 111 -3.44 11.87 6.22
CA SER A 111 -4.48 12.60 5.52
C SER A 111 -5.43 11.62 4.80
N PRO A 112 -6.76 11.69 4.97
CA PRO A 112 -7.48 12.66 5.79
C PRO A 112 -7.18 12.51 7.30
N ILE A 113 -7.42 13.59 8.05
CA ILE A 113 -7.15 13.60 9.49
C ILE A 113 -8.00 12.54 10.21
N PRO A 114 -7.46 11.88 11.25
CA PRO A 114 -8.26 11.02 12.11
C PRO A 114 -9.49 11.77 12.64
N GLY A 115 -10.65 11.11 12.64
CA GLY A 115 -11.93 11.71 13.01
C GLY A 115 -12.72 12.30 11.84
N ALA A 116 -12.17 12.33 10.62
CA ALA A 116 -12.92 12.76 9.43
C ALA A 116 -14.13 11.85 9.15
N THR A 117 -15.25 12.44 8.76
CA THR A 117 -16.42 11.70 8.29
C THR A 117 -16.21 11.24 6.85
N LEU A 118 -16.33 9.94 6.61
CA LEU A 118 -16.21 9.29 5.31
C LEU A 118 -17.57 8.76 4.85
N GLY A 119 -17.82 8.79 3.54
CA GLY A 119 -18.95 8.09 2.93
C GLY A 119 -18.61 6.64 2.59
N VAL A 120 -19.64 5.88 2.21
CA VAL A 120 -19.50 4.53 1.65
C VAL A 120 -18.59 4.54 0.41
N GLY A 121 -17.72 3.55 0.29
CA GLY A 121 -16.78 3.39 -0.82
C GLY A 121 -15.31 3.39 -0.39
N ASN A 122 -14.42 3.57 -1.37
CA ASN A 122 -12.98 3.54 -1.14
C ASN A 122 -12.46 4.95 -0.83
N THR A 123 -11.71 5.08 0.25
CA THR A 123 -10.99 6.30 0.63
C THR A 123 -9.49 6.03 0.59
N THR A 124 -8.74 6.86 -0.14
CA THR A 124 -7.27 6.83 -0.08
C THR A 124 -6.81 7.58 1.15
N VAL A 125 -6.07 6.88 2.01
CA VAL A 125 -5.38 7.46 3.17
C VAL A 125 -3.90 7.60 2.81
N THR A 126 -3.41 8.83 2.88
CA THR A 126 -2.03 9.21 2.63
C THR A 126 -1.30 9.39 3.95
N PHE A 127 -0.09 8.84 4.04
CA PHE A 127 0.85 9.01 5.13
C PHE A 127 2.06 9.79 4.62
N MET A 128 2.47 10.81 5.35
CA MET A 128 3.63 11.63 5.01
C MET A 128 4.56 11.74 6.20
N THR A 129 5.85 11.83 5.94
CA THR A 129 6.86 12.13 6.96
C THR A 129 7.96 12.99 6.34
N ALA A 130 8.63 13.79 7.17
CA ALA A 130 9.83 14.51 6.78
C ALA A 130 11.00 14.10 7.67
N ASP A 131 12.20 14.08 7.10
CA ASP A 131 13.45 13.97 7.87
C ASP A 131 13.91 15.34 8.39
N SER A 132 15.02 15.37 9.14
CA SER A 132 15.66 16.60 9.65
C SER A 132 16.24 17.50 8.55
N SER A 133 16.48 16.95 7.36
CA SER A 133 17.03 17.63 6.18
C SER A 133 15.94 18.27 5.30
N GLY A 134 14.67 17.97 5.58
CA GLY A 134 13.49 18.48 4.88
C GLY A 134 13.04 17.63 3.68
N ASN A 135 13.60 16.42 3.48
CA ASN A 135 13.11 15.51 2.45
C ASN A 135 11.81 14.85 2.90
N ILE A 136 10.87 14.65 1.97
CA ILE A 136 9.50 14.20 2.27
C ILE A 136 9.27 12.80 1.70
N GLY A 137 8.93 11.86 2.58
CA GLY A 137 8.44 10.53 2.23
C GLY A 137 6.91 10.49 2.19
N GLU A 138 6.34 9.72 1.27
CA GLU A 138 4.89 9.54 1.12
C GLU A 138 4.55 8.07 0.82
N ALA A 139 3.50 7.55 1.45
CA ALA A 139 2.88 6.27 1.11
C ALA A 139 1.36 6.36 1.23
N THR A 140 0.64 5.45 0.55
CA THR A 140 -0.83 5.42 0.57
C THR A 140 -1.35 4.03 0.89
N ALA A 141 -2.52 3.98 1.51
CA ALA A 141 -3.31 2.79 1.67
C ALA A 141 -4.79 3.07 1.38
N ILE A 142 -5.55 2.04 0.99
CA ILE A 142 -6.96 2.18 0.65
C ILE A 142 -7.80 1.64 1.80
N LEU A 143 -8.70 2.48 2.32
CA LEU A 143 -9.72 2.11 3.29
C LEU A 143 -11.05 1.90 2.58
N THR A 144 -11.70 0.78 2.83
CA THR A 144 -13.05 0.51 2.29
C THR A 144 -14.10 0.70 3.37
N VAL A 145 -15.09 1.56 3.10
CA VAL A 145 -16.26 1.76 3.94
C VAL A 145 -17.45 1.01 3.31
N PHE A 146 -17.99 0.03 4.03
CA PHE A 146 -19.14 -0.76 3.60
C PHE A 146 -20.43 -0.25 4.22
N ASP A 147 -21.50 -0.31 3.45
CA ASP A 147 -22.86 -0.19 3.99
C ASP A 147 -23.35 -1.57 4.43
N SER A 148 -23.75 -1.70 5.71
CA SER A 148 -24.32 -2.93 6.26
C SER A 148 -25.84 -2.92 6.28
N SER A 149 -26.50 -1.87 5.78
CA SER A 149 -27.95 -1.66 5.88
C SER A 149 -28.80 -2.50 4.93
N VAL A 150 -28.30 -3.64 4.45
CA VAL A 150 -29.10 -4.60 3.68
C VAL A 150 -30.03 -5.37 4.62
N THR A 151 -31.19 -4.80 4.93
CA THR A 151 -32.33 -5.57 5.47
C THR A 151 -33.02 -6.30 4.32
N LEU A 152 -32.76 -7.61 4.18
CA LEU A 152 -33.58 -8.50 3.35
C LEU A 152 -34.94 -8.72 4.02
N THR A 153 -35.85 -7.76 3.84
CA THR A 153 -37.27 -7.92 4.17
C THR A 153 -38.13 -7.57 2.97
N PRO A 154 -39.13 -8.39 2.60
CA PRO A 154 -39.74 -9.45 3.43
C PRO A 154 -39.17 -10.86 3.19
N THR A 155 -39.20 -11.68 4.24
CA THR A 155 -39.09 -13.14 4.16
C THR A 155 -40.11 -13.67 3.14
N PRO A 156 -39.71 -14.31 2.03
CA PRO A 156 -40.66 -14.90 1.10
C PRO A 156 -41.39 -16.03 1.82
N THR A 157 -42.63 -15.78 2.24
CA THR A 157 -43.48 -16.84 2.80
C THR A 157 -44.12 -17.56 1.61
N PHE A 158 -43.51 -18.66 1.18
CA PHE A 158 -44.10 -19.52 0.17
C PHE A 158 -45.27 -20.29 0.81
N THR A 159 -46.49 -19.80 0.60
CA THR A 159 -47.71 -20.53 0.99
C THR A 159 -48.28 -21.18 -0.26
N GLN A 160 -47.70 -22.30 -0.69
CA GLN A 160 -48.38 -23.17 -1.65
C GLN A 160 -49.37 -24.04 -0.88
N THR A 161 -50.66 -23.79 -1.04
CA THR A 161 -51.66 -24.84 -0.84
C THR A 161 -51.61 -25.75 -2.07
N PRO A 162 -51.22 -27.03 -1.95
CA PRO A 162 -51.25 -27.93 -3.08
C PRO A 162 -52.72 -28.17 -3.45
N SER A 163 -53.13 -27.64 -4.58
CA SER A 163 -54.43 -27.90 -5.20
C SER A 163 -54.19 -28.72 -6.47
N ASP A 164 -53.61 -29.90 -6.33
CA ASP A 164 -53.71 -30.90 -7.39
C ASP A 164 -54.08 -32.25 -6.79
N SER A 165 -55.34 -32.62 -7.05
CA SER A 165 -55.92 -33.94 -6.84
C SER A 165 -55.73 -34.74 -8.13
N GLU A 166 -54.49 -34.93 -8.56
CA GLU A 166 -54.18 -35.79 -9.70
C GLU A 166 -53.10 -36.78 -9.26
N THR A 167 -53.47 -38.07 -9.24
CA THR A 167 -52.57 -39.19 -8.95
C THR A 167 -51.43 -39.26 -9.98
N PRO A 168 -50.15 -39.28 -9.59
CA PRO A 168 -49.04 -39.30 -10.54
C PRO A 168 -49.01 -40.63 -11.29
N THR A 169 -49.06 -40.57 -12.62
CA THR A 169 -48.82 -41.72 -13.50
C THR A 169 -47.40 -41.63 -14.05
N VAL A 170 -46.53 -42.52 -13.59
CA VAL A 170 -45.14 -42.62 -14.05
C VAL A 170 -45.13 -43.30 -15.43
N THR A 171 -44.70 -42.59 -16.47
CA THR A 171 -44.32 -43.19 -17.75
C THR A 171 -42.80 -43.05 -17.88
N PRO A 172 -42.03 -44.15 -17.97
CA PRO A 172 -40.58 -44.07 -18.01
C PRO A 172 -40.12 -43.56 -19.39
N THR A 173 -39.55 -42.35 -19.42
CA THR A 173 -38.70 -41.88 -20.51
C THR A 173 -37.26 -41.83 -20.03
N THR A 174 -36.34 -42.34 -20.84
CA THR A 174 -34.89 -42.21 -20.63
C THR A 174 -34.46 -40.79 -20.99
N ASP A 175 -34.62 -39.87 -20.07
CA ASP A 175 -33.92 -38.58 -20.12
C ASP A 175 -33.04 -38.47 -18.89
N TYR A 176 -31.76 -38.19 -19.12
CA TYR A 176 -30.71 -38.17 -18.11
C TYR A 176 -30.57 -36.74 -17.60
N ASP A 177 -31.65 -36.18 -17.06
CA ASP A 177 -31.65 -34.93 -16.31
C ASP A 177 -32.55 -35.08 -15.08
N VAL A 178 -32.08 -35.92 -14.15
CA VAL A 178 -32.70 -36.05 -12.84
C VAL A 178 -32.17 -34.91 -11.99
N ALA A 179 -32.96 -33.84 -11.85
CA ALA A 179 -32.81 -32.91 -10.73
C ALA A 179 -32.75 -33.71 -9.42
N PRO A 180 -31.95 -33.29 -8.41
CA PRO A 180 -31.91 -33.99 -7.13
C PRO A 180 -33.32 -34.11 -6.56
N ASP A 181 -33.72 -35.37 -6.35
CA ASP A 181 -34.99 -35.80 -5.78
C ASP A 181 -35.25 -35.09 -4.44
N PRO A 182 -36.42 -34.45 -4.23
CA PRO A 182 -36.76 -33.69 -3.03
C PRO A 182 -37.08 -34.58 -1.81
N ALA A 183 -36.46 -35.74 -1.67
CA ALA A 183 -36.73 -36.66 -0.57
C ALA A 183 -36.26 -36.13 0.81
N ASP A 184 -35.34 -35.16 0.84
CA ASP A 184 -34.82 -34.57 2.07
C ASP A 184 -35.09 -33.06 2.07
N GLY A 185 -36.15 -32.63 2.75
CA GLY A 185 -36.76 -31.29 2.67
C GLY A 185 -35.96 -30.08 3.17
N VAL A 186 -34.65 -30.00 2.92
CA VAL A 186 -33.86 -28.77 3.10
C VAL A 186 -32.83 -28.67 1.96
N ILE A 187 -33.10 -27.82 0.98
CA ILE A 187 -32.09 -27.40 0.00
C ILE A 187 -31.33 -26.22 0.61
N ASN A 188 -30.01 -26.37 0.81
CA ASN A 188 -29.18 -25.26 1.29
C ASN A 188 -29.01 -24.23 0.16
N VAL A 189 -28.96 -22.95 0.52
CA VAL A 189 -28.66 -21.84 -0.40
C VAL A 189 -27.35 -22.08 -1.16
N LEU A 190 -26.36 -22.75 -0.56
CA LEU A 190 -25.13 -23.15 -1.26
C LEU A 190 -25.37 -24.16 -2.39
N ASP A 191 -26.24 -25.15 -2.21
CA ASP A 191 -26.53 -26.17 -3.23
C ASP A 191 -27.29 -25.57 -4.42
N LEU A 192 -28.15 -24.59 -4.15
CA LEU A 192 -28.87 -23.84 -5.19
C LEU A 192 -27.93 -22.91 -5.98
N LEU A 193 -26.93 -22.31 -5.31
CA LEU A 193 -25.92 -21.45 -5.92
C LEU A 193 -24.95 -22.24 -6.80
N GLU A 194 -24.56 -23.46 -6.40
CA GLU A 194 -23.70 -24.33 -7.21
C GLU A 194 -24.41 -24.90 -8.45
N TRP A 195 -25.72 -25.08 -8.40
CA TRP A 195 -26.49 -25.54 -9.56
C TRP A 195 -26.67 -24.44 -10.62
N TYR A 196 -26.97 -23.21 -10.20
CA TYR A 196 -27.09 -22.07 -11.12
C TYR A 196 -25.74 -21.57 -11.66
N GLY A 197 -24.65 -21.70 -10.90
CA GLY A 197 -23.31 -21.30 -11.32
C GLY A 197 -22.71 -22.15 -12.45
N ARG A 198 -23.43 -23.18 -12.93
CA ARG A 198 -23.00 -24.04 -14.05
C ARG A 198 -23.63 -23.69 -15.39
N ILE A 199 -24.38 -22.60 -15.48
CA ILE A 199 -24.92 -22.09 -16.74
C ILE A 199 -24.32 -20.71 -17.01
N GLU A 200 -23.64 -20.61 -18.16
CA GLU A 200 -22.95 -19.46 -18.78
C GLU A 200 -21.45 -19.30 -18.48
N GLU A 201 -20.62 -20.07 -19.22
CA GLU A 201 -19.35 -19.51 -19.68
C GLU A 201 -19.66 -18.40 -20.71
N GLY A 202 -19.54 -17.14 -20.30
CA GLY A 202 -19.57 -16.02 -21.24
C GLY A 202 -19.80 -14.64 -20.64
N SER A 203 -18.72 -14.01 -20.15
CA SER A 203 -18.60 -12.57 -19.80
C SER A 203 -19.04 -12.14 -18.39
N PRO A 204 -18.19 -11.41 -17.63
CA PRO A 204 -18.50 -10.97 -16.28
C PRO A 204 -19.05 -9.54 -16.29
N THR A 205 -20.30 -9.35 -15.89
CA THR A 205 -20.82 -8.19 -15.13
C THR A 205 -22.35 -8.25 -15.13
N GLU A 206 -22.93 -8.08 -13.94
CA GLU A 206 -24.39 -8.01 -13.66
C GLU A 206 -25.16 -9.34 -13.66
N ILE A 207 -25.44 -9.84 -12.46
CA ILE A 207 -26.50 -10.82 -12.22
C ILE A 207 -27.84 -10.06 -12.26
N LEU A 208 -28.44 -9.94 -13.45
CA LEU A 208 -29.82 -9.51 -13.60
C LEU A 208 -30.74 -10.73 -13.46
N PHE A 209 -31.51 -10.79 -12.39
CA PHE A 209 -32.55 -11.80 -12.20
C PHE A 209 -33.71 -11.52 -13.18
N ASP A 210 -33.76 -12.24 -14.30
CA ASP A 210 -34.89 -12.21 -15.23
C ASP A 210 -36.01 -13.14 -14.77
N PHE A 211 -37.08 -12.57 -14.22
CA PHE A 211 -38.28 -13.30 -13.78
C PHE A 211 -39.35 -13.46 -14.88
N SER A 212 -39.04 -13.15 -16.15
CA SER A 212 -40.02 -13.21 -17.24
C SER A 212 -40.46 -14.62 -17.66
N ARG A 213 -39.82 -15.68 -17.15
CA ARG A 213 -40.16 -17.08 -17.48
C ARG A 213 -41.13 -17.76 -16.50
N PHE A 214 -41.61 -17.06 -15.48
CA PHE A 214 -42.55 -17.64 -14.50
C PHE A 214 -44.04 -17.54 -14.89
N TRP A 215 -44.37 -17.05 -16.09
CA TRP A 215 -45.73 -17.09 -16.62
C TRP A 215 -45.74 -17.63 -18.06
N GLN A 216 -45.81 -18.96 -18.18
CA GLN A 216 -46.40 -19.67 -19.31
C GLN A 216 -46.77 -21.09 -18.90
#